data_AF-A0A821QWM2-F1
#
_entry.id   AF-A0A821QWM2-F1
#
_cell.length_a   1.000
_cell.length_b   1.000
_cell.length_c   1.000
_cell.angle_alpha   90.00
_cell.angle_beta   90.00
_cell.angle_gamma   90.00
#
_symmetry.space_group_name_H-M   'P 1'
#
loop_
_entity.id
_entity.type
_entity.pdbx_description
1 polymer ?
#
loop_
_entity_poly.entity_id
_entity_poly.type
_entity_poly.pdbx_seq_one_letter_code
_entity_poly.pdbx_strand_id
1 'polypeptide(L)'
;KHTVDFEFQALLKRHFTRVKYFDATVMDPVDLERVKIKRSAAVLILANKDAIDPDGEDASNIMRVISIKNYHSEAKIIVQLLQYHNKMHLMNIPAWNNNTDEAVCIAELKLGLIAESCLNPGFSTMIANIFAMRSDTESSRNRSIWLKEYLRGASLEMYTETLSTYFVHDLKNFSEAARFCLVQLNILLFAIEVCEESGQRRL
;
A
#
# COMPACT_ATOMS: atom_id res chain seq x y z
N LYS A 1 -15.22 -28.00 -6.21
CA LYS A 1 -14.15 -27.86 -5.19
C LYS A 1 -12.87 -27.57 -5.92
N HIS A 2 -12.44 -26.29 -5.97
CA HIS A 2 -11.16 -25.96 -6.55
C HIS A 2 -10.07 -26.50 -5.63
N THR A 3 -9.29 -27.47 -6.13
CA THR A 3 -8.14 -27.98 -5.41
C THR A 3 -7.06 -26.91 -5.44
N VAL A 4 -6.71 -26.42 -4.27
CA VAL A 4 -5.65 -25.43 -4.07
C VAL A 4 -4.32 -26.02 -4.54
N ASP A 5 -3.56 -25.26 -5.33
CA ASP A 5 -2.29 -25.70 -5.90
C ASP A 5 -1.25 -26.10 -4.84
N PHE A 6 -0.37 -27.04 -5.16
CA PHE A 6 0.62 -27.59 -4.24
C PHE A 6 1.64 -26.54 -3.78
N GLU A 7 2.05 -25.62 -4.66
CA GLU A 7 2.96 -24.53 -4.28
C GLU A 7 2.32 -23.61 -3.25
N PHE A 8 1.05 -23.28 -3.44
CA PHE A 8 0.30 -22.46 -2.49
C PHE A 8 0.11 -23.19 -1.15
N GLN A 9 -0.18 -24.49 -1.16
CA GLN A 9 -0.24 -25.29 0.06
C GLN A 9 1.11 -25.31 0.81
N ALA A 10 2.22 -25.41 0.08
CA ALA A 10 3.55 -25.35 0.68
C ALA A 10 3.82 -23.97 1.32
N LEU A 11 3.41 -22.88 0.67
CA LEU A 11 3.50 -21.52 1.20
C LEU A 11 2.67 -21.35 2.48
N LEU A 12 1.44 -21.85 2.50
CA LEU A 12 0.58 -21.82 3.70
C LEU A 12 1.21 -22.60 4.86
N LYS A 13 1.79 -23.77 4.60
CA LYS A 13 2.49 -24.57 5.62
C LYS A 13 3.72 -23.84 6.18
N ARG A 14 4.49 -23.16 5.32
CA ARG A 14 5.65 -22.36 5.74
C ARG A 14 5.29 -21.22 6.68
N HIS A 15 4.10 -20.63 6.51
CA HIS A 15 3.62 -19.49 7.30
C HIS A 15 2.43 -19.83 8.22
N PHE A 16 2.35 -21.08 8.70
CA PHE A 16 1.18 -21.61 9.43
C PHE A 16 0.73 -20.79 10.66
N THR A 17 1.66 -20.13 11.35
CA THR A 17 1.32 -19.31 12.53
C THR A 17 0.76 -17.94 12.18
N ARG A 18 1.01 -17.43 10.96
CA ARG A 18 0.65 -16.08 10.53
C ARG A 18 -0.45 -16.06 9.47
N VAL A 19 -0.56 -17.11 8.65
CA VAL A 19 -1.47 -17.18 7.51
C VAL A 19 -2.44 -18.34 7.69
N LYS A 20 -3.73 -18.06 7.55
CA LYS A 20 -4.80 -19.06 7.50
C LYS A 20 -5.61 -18.87 6.22
N TYR A 21 -5.91 -19.98 5.55
CA TYR A 21 -6.71 -19.98 4.33
C TYR A 21 -8.12 -20.50 4.61
N PHE A 22 -9.11 -19.89 3.97
CA PHE A 22 -10.50 -20.30 4.02
C PHE A 22 -11.02 -20.40 2.60
N ASP A 23 -11.56 -21.57 2.23
CA ASP A 23 -12.37 -21.72 1.01
C ASP A 23 -13.71 -21.03 1.29
N ALA A 24 -13.89 -19.82 0.77
CA ALA A 24 -14.94 -18.89 1.16
C ALA A 24 -15.23 -17.87 0.04
N THR A 25 -16.43 -17.29 0.05
CA THR A 25 -16.75 -16.11 -0.76
C THR A 25 -17.12 -14.93 0.13
N VAL A 26 -16.60 -13.75 -0.19
CA VAL A 26 -16.96 -12.51 0.52
C VAL A 26 -18.41 -12.07 0.26
N MET A 27 -19.07 -12.67 -0.74
CA MET A 27 -20.46 -12.37 -1.07
C MET A 27 -21.47 -13.04 -0.11
N ASP A 28 -21.03 -14.04 0.66
CA ASP A 28 -21.87 -14.75 1.62
C ASP A 28 -21.61 -14.23 3.06
N PRO A 29 -22.64 -13.69 3.75
CA PRO A 29 -22.48 -13.20 5.12
C PRO A 29 -22.06 -14.29 6.12
N VAL A 30 -22.37 -15.57 5.87
CA VAL A 30 -21.95 -16.69 6.75
C VAL A 30 -20.44 -16.84 6.72
N ASP A 31 -19.85 -16.70 5.53
CA ASP A 31 -18.40 -16.75 5.35
C ASP A 31 -17.71 -15.53 5.97
N LEU A 32 -18.31 -14.35 5.88
CA LEU A 32 -17.80 -13.13 6.52
C LEU A 32 -17.74 -13.25 8.05
N GLU A 33 -18.74 -13.87 8.68
CA GLU A 33 -18.73 -14.17 10.12
C GLU A 33 -17.64 -15.21 10.46
N ARG A 34 -17.50 -16.26 9.64
CA ARG A 34 -16.49 -17.31 9.84
C ARG A 34 -15.06 -16.78 9.82
N VAL A 35 -14.76 -15.83 8.94
CA VAL A 35 -13.45 -15.14 8.87
C VAL A 35 -13.32 -14.00 9.88
N LYS A 36 -14.38 -13.72 10.66
CA LYS A 36 -14.43 -12.70 11.72
C LYS A 36 -14.11 -11.30 11.24
N ILE A 37 -14.70 -10.88 10.12
CA ILE A 37 -14.39 -9.59 9.48
C ILE A 37 -14.62 -8.37 10.39
N LYS A 38 -15.61 -8.43 11.29
CA LYS A 38 -15.88 -7.39 12.31
C LYS A 38 -14.73 -7.16 13.30
N ARG A 39 -13.79 -8.11 13.41
CA ARG A 39 -12.59 -8.01 14.27
C ARG A 39 -11.31 -7.78 13.47
N SER A 40 -11.41 -7.68 12.15
CA SER A 40 -10.26 -7.42 11.29
C SER A 40 -9.84 -5.96 11.39
N ALA A 41 -8.53 -5.71 11.30
CA ALA A 41 -8.00 -4.34 11.26
C ALA A 41 -8.19 -3.69 9.87
N ALA A 42 -8.09 -4.50 8.81
CA ALA A 42 -8.31 -4.07 7.44
C ALA A 42 -8.63 -5.28 6.55
N VAL A 43 -9.27 -5.01 5.41
CA VAL A 43 -9.55 -5.99 4.35
C VAL A 43 -8.86 -5.55 3.07
N LEU A 44 -8.01 -6.43 2.52
CA LEU A 44 -7.31 -6.19 1.27
C LEU A 44 -7.97 -7.00 0.15
N ILE A 45 -8.45 -6.30 -0.89
CA ILE A 45 -9.05 -6.90 -2.07
C ILE A 45 -8.06 -6.77 -3.23
N LEU A 46 -7.52 -7.90 -3.67
CA LEU A 46 -6.53 -7.98 -4.73
C LEU A 46 -7.21 -8.19 -6.08
N ALA A 47 -6.72 -7.48 -7.10
CA ALA A 47 -7.20 -7.62 -8.47
C ALA A 47 -6.31 -8.56 -9.28
N ASN A 48 -6.91 -9.32 -10.19
CA ASN A 48 -6.14 -10.02 -11.21
C ASN A 48 -5.65 -9.03 -12.28
N LYS A 49 -4.38 -8.62 -12.19
CA LYS A 49 -3.77 -7.67 -13.15
C LYS A 49 -3.74 -8.17 -14.60
N ASP A 50 -3.82 -9.48 -14.81
CA ASP A 50 -3.74 -10.14 -16.12
C ASP A 50 -5.14 -10.57 -16.61
N ALA A 51 -6.21 -9.97 -16.05
CA ALA A 51 -7.58 -10.23 -16.47
C ALA A 51 -7.81 -9.86 -17.95
N ILE A 52 -8.58 -10.70 -18.66
CA ILE A 52 -8.95 -10.47 -20.07
C ILE A 52 -9.87 -9.24 -20.19
N ASP A 53 -10.80 -9.10 -19.23
CA ASP A 53 -11.72 -7.96 -19.11
C ASP A 53 -11.43 -7.21 -17.81
N PRO A 54 -10.63 -6.13 -17.86
CA PRO A 54 -10.30 -5.33 -16.68
C PRO A 54 -11.51 -4.68 -16.02
N ASP A 55 -12.50 -4.26 -16.82
CA ASP A 55 -13.71 -3.61 -16.30
C ASP A 55 -14.59 -4.61 -15.55
N GLY A 56 -14.71 -5.83 -16.06
CA GLY A 56 -15.40 -6.93 -15.36
C GLY A 56 -14.73 -7.34 -14.04
N GLU A 57 -13.40 -7.35 -13.99
CA GLU A 57 -12.64 -7.62 -12.76
C GLU A 57 -12.83 -6.50 -11.72
N ASP A 58 -12.77 -5.24 -12.14
CA ASP A 58 -13.01 -4.08 -11.28
C ASP A 58 -14.45 -4.06 -10.76
N ALA A 59 -15.44 -4.32 -11.62
CA ALA A 59 -16.84 -4.43 -11.20
C ALA A 59 -17.02 -5.53 -10.15
N SER A 60 -16.35 -6.67 -10.33
CA SER A 60 -16.34 -7.76 -9.36
C SER A 60 -15.73 -7.32 -8.02
N ASN A 61 -14.61 -6.60 -8.04
CA ASN A 61 -13.98 -6.05 -6.83
C ASN A 61 -14.86 -5.01 -6.12
N ILE A 62 -15.51 -4.12 -6.87
CA ILE A 62 -16.48 -3.15 -6.33
C ILE A 62 -17.64 -3.89 -5.64
N MET A 63 -18.17 -4.96 -6.24
CA MET A 63 -19.22 -5.77 -5.60
C MET A 63 -18.75 -6.43 -4.30
N ARG A 64 -17.48 -6.87 -4.24
CA ARG A 64 -16.86 -7.39 -3.00
C ARG A 64 -16.79 -6.30 -1.92
N VAL A 65 -16.41 -5.07 -2.28
CA VAL A 65 -16.42 -3.91 -1.37
C VAL A 65 -17.82 -3.67 -0.82
N ILE A 66 -18.84 -3.62 -1.69
CA ILE A 66 -20.24 -3.40 -1.30
C ILE A 66 -20.70 -4.49 -0.31
N SER A 67 -20.41 -5.76 -0.60
CA SER A 67 -20.80 -6.86 0.28
C SER A 67 -20.21 -6.72 1.70
N ILE A 68 -18.92 -6.40 1.79
CA ILE A 68 -18.23 -6.20 3.07
C ILE A 68 -18.79 -4.98 3.81
N LYS A 69 -18.95 -3.84 3.14
CA LYS A 69 -19.48 -2.62 3.75
C LYS A 69 -20.92 -2.75 4.22
N ASN A 70 -21.74 -3.52 3.49
CA ASN A 70 -23.11 -3.83 3.91
C ASN A 70 -23.14 -4.71 5.17
N TYR A 71 -22.16 -5.59 5.34
CA TYR A 71 -22.04 -6.44 6.53
C TYR A 71 -21.39 -5.71 7.72
N HIS A 72 -20.40 -4.85 7.47
CA HIS A 72 -19.73 -4.01 8.46
C HIS A 72 -19.24 -2.69 7.83
N SER A 73 -19.95 -1.59 8.09
CA SER A 73 -19.68 -0.27 7.49
C SER A 73 -18.30 0.30 7.84
N GLU A 74 -17.85 0.07 9.08
CA GLU A 74 -16.58 0.62 9.60
C GLU A 74 -15.34 -0.19 9.21
N ALA A 75 -15.50 -1.26 8.42
CA ALA A 75 -14.36 -2.04 7.95
C ALA A 75 -13.43 -1.15 7.11
N LYS A 76 -12.14 -1.03 7.47
CA LYS A 76 -11.14 -0.40 6.61
C LYS A 76 -10.88 -1.29 5.40
N ILE A 77 -11.14 -0.78 4.20
CA ILE A 77 -10.94 -1.53 2.96
C ILE A 77 -9.83 -0.89 2.11
N ILE A 78 -8.91 -1.73 1.65
CA ILE A 78 -7.91 -1.37 0.63
C ILE A 78 -8.20 -2.25 -0.60
N VAL A 79 -8.62 -1.63 -1.70
CA VAL A 79 -9.00 -2.34 -2.93
C VAL A 79 -8.09 -1.96 -4.09
N GLN A 80 -7.68 -2.96 -4.85
CA GLN A 80 -6.98 -2.75 -6.12
C GLN A 80 -7.99 -2.62 -7.26
N LEU A 81 -7.80 -1.60 -8.09
CA LEU A 81 -8.53 -1.41 -9.35
C LEU A 81 -7.55 -1.37 -10.52
N LEU A 82 -8.00 -1.81 -11.69
CA LEU A 82 -7.23 -1.80 -12.93
C LEU A 82 -7.42 -0.50 -13.68
N GLN A 83 -8.65 -0.02 -13.79
CA GLN A 83 -9.00 1.19 -14.54
C GLN A 83 -9.32 2.37 -13.63
N TYR A 84 -8.92 3.57 -14.05
CA TYR A 84 -9.13 4.79 -13.27
C TYR A 84 -10.60 5.20 -13.21
N HIS A 85 -11.35 5.07 -14.32
CA HIS A 85 -12.76 5.49 -14.35
C HIS A 85 -13.62 4.68 -13.37
N ASN A 86 -13.27 3.42 -13.09
CA ASN A 86 -14.03 2.58 -12.16
C ASN A 86 -13.92 3.05 -10.69
N LYS A 87 -12.91 3.86 -10.34
CA LYS A 87 -12.72 4.44 -9.00
C LYS A 87 -13.92 5.28 -8.57
N MET A 88 -14.63 5.91 -9.52
CA MET A 88 -15.82 6.72 -9.23
C MET A 88 -16.96 5.91 -8.63
N HIS A 89 -17.08 4.62 -8.97
CA HIS A 89 -18.14 3.76 -8.44
C HIS A 89 -17.95 3.48 -6.95
N LEU A 90 -16.71 3.45 -6.45
CA LEU A 90 -16.43 3.30 -5.02
C LEU A 90 -16.90 4.51 -4.22
N MET A 91 -16.72 5.72 -4.76
CA MET A 91 -17.16 6.97 -4.12
C MET A 91 -18.69 7.07 -3.99
N ASN A 92 -19.43 6.33 -4.80
CA ASN A 92 -20.89 6.29 -4.75
C ASN A 92 -21.42 5.31 -3.68
N ILE A 93 -20.56 4.51 -3.05
CA ILE A 93 -20.95 3.60 -1.98
C ILE A 93 -21.16 4.43 -0.69
N PRO A 94 -22.36 4.44 -0.07
CA PRO A 94 -22.65 5.32 1.07
C PRO A 94 -21.76 5.10 2.29
N ALA A 95 -21.30 3.87 2.50
CA ALA A 95 -20.43 3.49 3.62
C ALA A 95 -18.93 3.59 3.28
N TRP A 96 -18.57 4.11 2.10
CA TRP A 96 -17.18 4.35 1.73
C TRP A 96 -16.67 5.62 2.40
N ASN A 97 -15.57 5.51 3.12
CA ASN A 97 -14.97 6.61 3.86
C ASN A 97 -13.58 6.93 3.30
N ASN A 98 -13.44 8.07 2.61
CA ASN A 98 -12.18 8.51 2.00
C ASN A 98 -11.03 8.73 3.00
N ASN A 99 -11.30 8.82 4.31
CA ASN A 99 -10.27 8.97 5.32
C ASN A 99 -9.65 7.64 5.74
N THR A 100 -10.37 6.53 5.55
CA THR A 100 -9.95 5.20 6.02
C THR A 100 -9.79 4.20 4.90
N ASP A 101 -10.67 4.24 3.89
CA ASP A 101 -10.69 3.34 2.76
C ASP A 101 -9.81 3.86 1.63
N GLU A 102 -9.08 2.95 0.99
CA GLU A 102 -8.07 3.30 -0.01
C GLU A 102 -8.31 2.51 -1.30
N ALA A 103 -8.38 3.21 -2.43
CA ALA A 103 -8.50 2.61 -3.76
C ALA A 103 -7.17 2.77 -4.50
N VAL A 104 -6.44 1.66 -4.64
CA VAL A 104 -5.15 1.61 -5.33
C VAL A 104 -5.39 1.29 -6.81
N CYS A 105 -5.40 2.32 -7.66
CA CYS A 105 -5.55 2.13 -9.10
C CYS A 105 -4.20 1.83 -9.77
N ILE A 106 -4.09 0.65 -10.40
CA ILE A 106 -2.86 0.17 -11.03
C ILE A 106 -2.53 1.01 -12.27
N ALA A 107 -3.50 1.34 -13.12
CA ALA A 107 -3.26 2.20 -14.28
C ALA A 107 -2.81 3.61 -13.88
N GLU A 108 -3.43 4.20 -12.86
CA GLU A 108 -3.07 5.52 -12.32
C GLU A 108 -1.61 5.55 -11.84
N LEU A 109 -1.22 4.60 -10.99
CA LEU A 109 0.15 4.52 -10.48
C LEU A 109 1.17 4.21 -11.58
N LYS A 110 0.85 3.26 -12.48
CA LYS A 110 1.75 2.88 -13.58
C LYS A 110 2.02 4.06 -14.51
N LEU A 111 0.96 4.74 -14.96
CA LEU A 111 1.10 5.87 -15.88
C LEU A 111 1.71 7.09 -15.20
N GLY A 112 1.38 7.35 -13.93
CA GLY A 112 2.00 8.41 -13.14
C GLY A 112 3.51 8.23 -12.98
N LEU A 113 3.97 7.02 -12.63
CA LEU A 113 5.40 6.72 -12.51
C LEU A 113 6.15 6.83 -13.85
N ILE A 114 5.51 6.47 -14.97
CA ILE A 114 6.08 6.63 -16.31
C ILE A 114 6.18 8.12 -16.67
N ALA A 115 5.12 8.89 -16.41
CA ALA A 115 5.09 10.32 -16.69
C ALA A 115 6.20 11.06 -15.92
N GLU A 116 6.37 10.78 -14.63
CA GLU A 116 7.45 11.35 -13.84
C GLU A 116 8.83 10.89 -14.31
N SER A 117 8.94 9.65 -14.80
CA SER A 117 10.19 9.15 -15.37
C SER A 117 10.57 9.84 -16.69
N CYS A 118 9.62 10.46 -17.40
CA CYS A 118 9.91 11.28 -18.58
C CYS A 118 10.60 12.60 -18.21
N LEU A 119 10.32 13.14 -17.02
CA LEU A 119 11.00 14.33 -16.49
C LEU A 119 12.31 13.97 -15.79
N ASN A 120 12.29 12.86 -15.03
CA ASN A 120 13.40 12.42 -14.19
C ASN A 120 13.73 10.95 -14.49
N PRO A 121 14.66 10.66 -15.42
CA PRO A 121 15.02 9.29 -15.78
C PRO A 121 15.46 8.47 -14.55
N GLY A 122 14.82 7.32 -14.35
CA GLY A 122 15.08 6.44 -13.21
C GLY A 122 14.19 6.68 -11.98
N PHE A 123 13.31 7.70 -12.01
CA PHE A 123 12.38 7.98 -10.91
C PHE A 123 11.49 6.78 -10.54
N SER A 124 10.88 6.12 -11.53
CA SER A 124 10.06 4.92 -11.30
C SER A 124 10.81 3.82 -10.56
N THR A 125 12.06 3.54 -10.96
CA THR A 125 12.91 2.54 -10.28
C THR A 125 13.24 2.95 -8.85
N MET A 126 13.54 4.23 -8.62
CA MET A 126 13.79 4.76 -7.28
C MET A 126 12.57 4.57 -6.38
N ILE A 127 11.39 5.01 -6.83
CA ILE A 127 10.14 4.88 -6.05
C ILE A 127 9.77 3.40 -5.83
N ALA A 128 9.91 2.55 -6.86
CA ALA A 128 9.64 1.13 -6.73
C ALA A 128 10.55 0.44 -5.72
N ASN A 129 11.81 0.87 -5.60
CA ASN A 129 12.72 0.36 -4.58
C ASN A 129 12.33 0.83 -3.18
N ILE A 130 11.91 2.09 -3.01
CA ILE A 130 11.50 2.64 -1.70
C ILE A 130 10.29 1.91 -1.10
N PHE A 131 9.35 1.46 -1.94
CA PHE A 131 8.20 0.68 -1.49
C PHE A 131 8.48 -0.83 -1.35
N ALA A 132 9.57 -1.32 -1.93
CA ALA A 132 9.92 -2.73 -1.86
C ALA A 132 10.79 -2.98 -0.63
N MET A 133 10.27 -3.71 0.36
CA MET A 133 11.06 -4.16 1.49
C MET A 133 12.20 -5.07 1.01
N ARG A 134 13.44 -4.57 1.07
CA ARG A 134 14.64 -5.26 0.59
C ARG A 134 15.74 -5.18 1.63
N SER A 135 16.10 -6.31 2.22
CA SER A 135 17.29 -6.42 3.05
C SER A 135 18.53 -6.54 2.17
N ASP A 136 19.53 -5.69 2.37
CA ASP A 136 20.86 -5.95 1.84
C ASP A 136 21.43 -7.19 2.54
N THR A 137 21.42 -8.31 1.84
CA THR A 137 22.20 -9.47 2.29
C THR A 137 23.62 -9.22 1.83
N GLU A 138 24.55 -9.03 2.78
CA GLU A 138 25.99 -8.87 2.59
C GLU A 138 26.68 -10.13 1.99
N SER A 139 26.02 -10.83 1.07
CA SER A 139 26.37 -12.17 0.65
C SER A 139 27.30 -12.26 -0.57
N SER A 140 27.90 -11.17 -1.04
CA SER A 140 29.00 -11.32 -2.01
C SER A 140 30.07 -10.23 -1.96
N ARG A 141 31.23 -10.60 -1.39
CA ARG A 141 32.51 -9.84 -1.46
C ARG A 141 32.97 -9.52 -2.90
N ASN A 142 32.30 -10.07 -3.92
CA ASN A 142 32.66 -9.98 -5.33
C ASN A 142 31.70 -9.09 -6.19
N ARG A 143 30.83 -8.27 -5.58
CA ARG A 143 29.97 -7.34 -6.35
C ARG A 143 30.79 -6.16 -6.91
N SER A 144 30.44 -5.72 -8.11
CA SER A 144 30.93 -4.47 -8.70
C SER A 144 30.55 -3.25 -7.84
N ILE A 145 31.31 -2.17 -7.94
CA ILE A 145 31.09 -0.94 -7.16
C ILE A 145 29.70 -0.35 -7.43
N TRP A 146 29.28 -0.28 -8.70
CA TRP A 146 27.96 0.26 -9.07
C TRP A 146 26.81 -0.52 -8.43
N LEU A 147 26.94 -1.85 -8.33
CA LEU A 147 25.90 -2.70 -7.77
C LEU A 147 25.82 -2.54 -6.25
N LYS A 148 26.95 -2.34 -5.58
CA LYS A 148 26.98 -2.05 -4.14
C LYS A 148 26.23 -0.75 -3.83
N GLU A 149 26.52 0.33 -4.56
CA GLU A 149 25.82 1.61 -4.37
C GLU A 149 24.34 1.53 -4.71
N TYR A 150 23.98 0.83 -5.79
CA TYR A 150 22.58 0.60 -6.14
C TYR A 150 21.82 -0.14 -5.03
N LEU A 151 22.40 -1.23 -4.50
CA LEU A 151 21.75 -2.02 -3.45
C LEU A 151 21.63 -1.25 -2.13
N ARG A 152 22.64 -0.42 -1.79
CA ARG A 152 22.56 0.51 -0.66
C ARG A 152 21.40 1.49 -0.80
N GLY A 153 21.16 2.03 -2.00
CA GLY A 153 19.99 2.88 -2.27
C GLY A 153 18.68 2.09 -2.27
N ALA A 154 18.70 0.85 -2.79
CA ALA A 154 17.53 0.00 -2.88
C ALA A 154 17.09 -0.60 -1.54
N SER A 155 17.91 -0.49 -0.48
CA SER A 155 17.54 -0.85 0.89
C SER A 155 16.99 0.32 1.70
N LEU A 156 16.85 1.52 1.11
CA LEU A 156 16.16 2.63 1.74
C LEU A 156 14.65 2.43 1.64
N GLU A 157 13.93 2.72 2.71
CA GLU A 157 12.49 2.54 2.83
C GLU A 157 11.82 3.84 3.30
N MET A 158 10.54 4.01 2.97
CA MET A 158 9.73 5.14 3.42
C MET A 158 9.08 4.83 4.77
N TYR A 159 9.20 5.75 5.72
CA TYR A 159 8.59 5.64 7.04
C TYR A 159 7.80 6.90 7.39
N THR A 160 6.79 6.73 8.21
CA THR A 160 5.99 7.80 8.79
C THR A 160 6.19 7.79 10.30
N GLU A 161 6.59 8.92 10.88
CA GLU A 161 6.83 9.07 12.31
C GLU A 161 6.41 10.46 12.79
N THR A 162 6.03 10.55 14.07
CA THR A 162 5.66 11.84 14.68
C THR A 162 6.92 12.57 15.13
N LEU A 163 7.08 13.82 14.70
CA LEU A 163 8.20 14.66 15.11
C LEU A 163 8.13 15.00 16.61
N SER A 164 9.29 15.07 17.27
CA SER A 164 9.35 15.47 18.68
C SER A 164 9.05 16.96 18.86
N THR A 165 8.67 17.35 20.08
CA THR A 165 8.38 18.75 20.42
C THR A 165 9.55 19.70 20.18
N TYR A 166 10.80 19.20 20.18
CA TYR A 166 11.99 19.97 19.84
C TYR A 166 11.89 20.61 18.44
N PHE A 167 11.33 19.90 17.47
CA PHE A 167 11.12 20.41 16.11
C PHE A 167 10.08 21.53 16.05
N VAL A 168 9.21 21.65 17.05
CA VAL A 168 8.20 22.72 17.13
C VAL A 168 8.76 23.93 17.85
N HIS A 169 9.58 23.73 18.89
CA HIS A 169 10.09 24.81 19.72
C HIS A 169 11.35 25.50 19.16
N ASP A 170 12.31 24.71 18.67
CA ASP A 170 13.65 25.22 18.34
C ASP A 170 13.91 25.33 16.83
N LEU A 171 13.23 24.52 16.01
CA LEU A 171 13.39 24.51 14.55
C LEU A 171 12.23 25.26 13.89
N LYS A 172 12.52 26.38 13.23
CA LYS A 172 11.46 27.33 12.81
C LYS A 172 10.88 27.02 11.43
N ASN A 173 11.58 26.23 10.62
CA ASN A 173 11.18 25.92 9.25
C ASN A 173 11.58 24.49 8.85
N PHE A 174 10.91 23.99 7.80
CA PHE A 174 11.14 22.65 7.25
C PHE A 174 12.60 22.41 6.85
N SER A 175 13.29 23.42 6.30
CA SER A 175 14.68 23.28 5.84
C SER A 175 15.65 23.03 7.00
N GLU A 176 15.48 23.73 8.13
CA GLU A 176 16.25 23.51 9.35
C GLU A 176 15.98 22.12 9.94
N ALA A 177 14.71 21.70 9.95
CA ALA A 177 14.32 20.36 10.39
C ALA A 177 14.93 19.27 9.52
N ALA A 178 14.84 19.39 8.19
CA ALA A 178 15.40 18.43 7.25
C ALA A 178 16.93 18.35 7.36
N ARG A 179 17.59 19.49 7.53
CA ARG A 179 19.04 19.54 7.78
C ARG A 179 19.40 18.84 9.10
N PHE A 180 18.66 19.09 10.17
CA PHE A 180 18.90 18.43 11.45
C PHE A 180 18.73 16.91 11.34
N CYS A 181 17.63 16.44 10.74
CA CYS A 181 17.39 15.02 10.49
C CYS A 181 18.52 14.37 9.68
N LEU A 182 19.00 15.04 8.62
CA LEU A 182 20.04 14.47 7.78
C LEU A 182 21.40 14.43 8.48
N VAL A 183 21.80 15.52 9.15
CA VAL A 183 23.14 15.64 9.73
C VAL A 183 23.26 14.93 11.06
N GLN A 184 22.25 15.01 11.93
CA GLN A 184 22.30 14.47 13.29
C GLN A 184 21.72 13.06 13.40
N LEU A 185 20.67 12.76 12.62
CA LEU A 185 19.95 11.49 12.71
C LEU A 185 20.25 10.54 11.55
N ASN A 186 20.89 11.03 10.48
CA ASN A 186 21.08 10.31 9.23
C ASN A 186 19.75 9.83 8.61
N ILE A 187 18.72 10.68 8.69
CA ILE A 187 17.38 10.45 8.15
C ILE A 187 17.07 11.51 7.10
N LEU A 188 16.62 11.09 5.92
CA LEU A 188 16.13 12.00 4.88
C LEU A 188 14.67 12.36 5.14
N LEU A 189 14.43 13.53 5.73
CA LEU A 189 13.09 14.11 5.85
C LEU A 189 12.70 14.76 4.53
N PHE A 190 11.63 14.28 3.90
CA PHE A 190 11.18 14.79 2.59
C PHE A 190 9.72 15.30 2.58
N ALA A 191 8.92 15.03 3.62
CA ALA A 191 7.56 15.54 3.77
C ALA A 191 7.15 15.64 5.25
N ILE A 192 6.23 16.55 5.56
CA ILE A 192 5.55 16.67 6.86
C ILE A 192 4.05 16.81 6.59
N GLU A 193 3.23 16.03 7.28
CA GLU A 193 1.77 16.22 7.29
C GLU A 193 1.41 17.39 8.21
N VAL A 194 0.66 18.36 7.68
CA VAL A 194 0.13 19.49 8.46
C VAL A 194 -1.34 19.22 8.74
N CYS A 195 -1.66 18.84 9.97
CA CYS A 195 -3.03 18.66 10.42
C CYS A 195 -3.63 20.01 10.82
N GLU A 196 -4.57 20.54 10.05
CA GLU A 196 -5.42 21.64 10.50
C GLU A 196 -6.49 21.12 11.49
N GLU A 197 -6.87 21.94 12.48
CA GLU A 197 -7.91 21.61 13.49
C GLU A 197 -9.28 21.23 12.88
N SER A 198 -9.49 21.46 11.58
CA SER A 198 -10.71 21.17 10.83
C SER A 198 -10.82 19.72 10.31
N GLY A 199 -9.81 18.87 10.51
CA GLY A 199 -9.87 17.44 10.15
C GLY A 199 -9.91 17.16 8.64
N GLN A 200 -9.68 18.16 7.79
CA GLN A 200 -9.56 17.99 6.34
C GLN A 200 -8.10 17.79 5.96
N ARG A 201 -7.77 16.57 5.52
CA ARG A 201 -6.47 16.26 4.89
C ARG A 201 -6.39 16.98 3.55
N ARG A 202 -5.38 17.84 3.35
CA ARG A 202 -4.97 18.28 2.01
C ARG A 202 -3.95 17.28 1.48
N LEU A 203 -4.28 16.66 0.35
CA LEU A 203 -3.30 15.98 -0.51
C LEU A 203 -2.48 17.02 -1.28
#